data_AF-A0A7J7Z934-F1
#
_entry.id   AF-A0A7J7Z934-F1
#
_cell.length_a   1.000
_cell.length_b   1.000
_cell.length_c   1.000
_cell.angle_alpha   90.00
_cell.angle_beta   90.00
_cell.angle_gamma   90.00
#
_symmetry.space_group_name_H-M   'P 1'
#
loop_
_entity.id
_entity.type
_entity.pdbx_description
1 polymer ?
#
loop_
_entity_poly.entity_id
_entity_poly.type
_entity_poly.pdbx_seq_one_letter_code
_entity_poly.pdbx_strand_id
1 'polypeptide(L)'
;MPMSPDGLFPAVGMHSLGEEVRLHLNAELGREDDSVMMVDSYEDEWGRLHDVRVCGTLLEYLGKGKSIVDVGLAQARHPLSTRSHYFEVEIVDPGEKCYIALGLARKDYPKNRHPGWSRGSVAYHADDGKIFHGSGVGDPFGPRCYKGDIMGCGIMFPRDYILDSEGDSDDSCDTVILSPTARAVRNVRNVMYLHQEGEEEEEEEEEEEDGEEIEQEHEGKKVVVFFTRNGKIIGKKDAVVPSGGFFPTIGMLSCGEKVKVDLHPLSG
;
A
#
# COMPACT_ATOMS: atom_id res chain seq x y z
N MET A 1 -10.28 -34.25 6.96
CA MET A 1 -9.94 -35.14 8.08
C MET A 1 -11.01 -34.94 9.16
N PRO A 2 -11.60 -36.00 9.75
CA PRO A 2 -12.35 -35.84 10.98
C PRO A 2 -11.39 -35.45 12.11
N MET A 3 -11.72 -34.43 12.89
CA MET A 3 -10.91 -34.01 14.03
C MET A 3 -11.19 -34.95 15.21
N SER A 4 -10.16 -35.39 15.92
CA SER A 4 -10.30 -36.21 17.13
C SER A 4 -10.99 -35.41 18.24
N PRO A 5 -11.93 -36.01 19.01
CA PRO A 5 -12.63 -35.30 20.08
C PRO A 5 -11.70 -34.88 21.23
N ASP A 6 -10.54 -35.52 21.36
CA ASP A 6 -9.59 -35.33 22.47
C ASP A 6 -8.50 -34.26 22.17
N GLY A 7 -8.63 -33.52 21.06
CA GLY A 7 -7.69 -32.45 20.69
C GLY A 7 -6.40 -32.96 20.03
N LEU A 8 -5.34 -32.14 20.12
CA LEU A 8 -4.00 -32.41 19.60
C LEU A 8 -3.00 -32.56 20.76
N PHE A 9 -2.04 -33.47 20.60
CA PHE A 9 -1.03 -33.78 21.60
C PHE A 9 0.38 -33.47 21.08
N PRO A 10 1.33 -33.04 21.94
CA PRO A 10 2.73 -32.90 21.56
C PRO A 10 3.29 -34.23 21.04
N ALA A 11 3.98 -34.18 19.90
CA ALA A 11 4.60 -35.35 19.28
C ALA A 11 6.05 -35.03 18.91
N VAL A 12 6.94 -36.01 19.10
CA VAL A 12 8.36 -35.93 18.76
C VAL A 12 8.70 -37.08 17.83
N GLY A 13 9.32 -36.76 16.69
CA GLY A 13 9.94 -37.74 15.79
C GLY A 13 11.46 -37.73 15.97
N MET A 14 12.06 -38.91 15.98
CA MET A 14 13.52 -39.12 16.03
C MET A 14 13.87 -40.15 14.95
N HIS A 15 15.01 -39.98 14.28
CA HIS A 15 15.38 -40.75 13.10
C HIS A 15 16.80 -41.35 13.18
N SER A 16 17.70 -40.77 13.96
CA SER A 16 19.12 -41.13 13.97
C SER A 16 19.57 -41.72 15.32
N LEU A 17 20.54 -42.65 15.27
CA LEU A 17 21.19 -43.18 16.46
C LEU A 17 21.99 -42.08 17.17
N GLY A 18 21.70 -41.85 18.45
CA GLY A 18 22.35 -40.83 19.28
C GLY A 18 21.58 -39.52 19.43
N GLU A 19 20.39 -39.40 18.82
CA GLU A 19 19.47 -38.31 19.14
C GLU A 19 18.90 -38.48 20.56
N GLU A 20 18.78 -37.39 21.30
CA GLU A 20 18.09 -37.32 22.60
C GLU A 20 17.20 -36.07 22.65
N VAL A 21 15.98 -36.20 23.17
CA VAL A 21 15.04 -35.07 23.31
C VAL A 21 14.52 -35.03 24.74
N ARG A 22 14.61 -33.85 25.37
CA ARG A 22 14.14 -33.61 26.74
C ARG A 22 12.89 -32.73 26.73
N LEU A 23 11.73 -33.34 26.93
CA LEU A 23 10.45 -32.64 26.99
C LEU A 23 10.19 -32.09 28.39
N HIS A 24 9.93 -30.77 28.46
CA HIS A 24 9.47 -30.10 29.67
C HIS A 24 7.97 -29.79 29.55
N LEU A 25 7.14 -30.81 29.78
CA LEU A 25 5.67 -30.72 29.62
C LEU A 25 4.99 -29.84 30.68
N ASN A 26 5.68 -29.57 31.80
CA ASN A 26 5.23 -28.68 32.87
C ASN A 26 6.09 -27.40 32.87
N ALA A 27 6.34 -26.81 31.71
CA ALA A 27 6.96 -25.49 31.62
C ALA A 27 5.97 -24.44 32.15
N GLU A 28 6.18 -24.02 33.40
CA GLU A 28 5.51 -22.85 33.96
C GLU A 28 6.03 -21.59 33.25
N LEU A 29 5.34 -21.15 32.19
CA LEU A 29 5.49 -19.77 31.74
C LEU A 29 5.12 -18.87 32.92
N GLY A 30 5.98 -17.89 33.22
CA GLY A 30 5.74 -16.93 34.30
C GLY A 30 4.41 -16.22 34.08
N ARG A 31 3.59 -16.15 35.13
CA ARG A 31 2.21 -15.59 35.09
C ARG A 31 2.17 -14.06 34.97
N GLU A 32 3.22 -13.47 34.44
CA GLU A 32 3.38 -12.02 34.28
C GLU A 32 3.12 -11.57 32.85
N ASP A 33 2.92 -12.50 31.92
CA ASP A 33 2.36 -12.18 30.60
C ASP A 33 1.39 -13.28 30.16
N ASP A 34 0.10 -13.09 30.48
CA ASP A 34 -1.00 -13.70 29.71
C ASP A 34 -1.07 -13.00 28.33
N SER A 35 0.05 -13.04 27.60
CA SER A 35 0.17 -12.70 26.19
C SER A 35 -0.71 -13.70 25.44
N VAL A 36 -1.99 -13.33 25.34
CA VAL A 36 -2.94 -13.92 24.41
C VAL A 36 -2.19 -14.03 23.08
N MET A 37 -2.02 -15.25 22.57
CA MET A 37 -1.32 -15.48 21.30
C MET A 37 -1.98 -14.58 20.26
N MET A 38 -1.35 -13.44 19.96
CA MET A 38 -1.97 -12.43 19.12
C MET A 38 -2.05 -13.04 17.74
N VAL A 39 -3.26 -13.38 17.33
CA VAL A 39 -3.53 -13.68 15.93
C VAL A 39 -3.34 -12.34 15.25
N ASP A 40 -2.20 -12.17 14.58
CA ASP A 40 -1.84 -10.93 13.90
C ASP A 40 -3.01 -10.50 13.01
N SER A 41 -3.75 -9.51 13.49
CA SER A 41 -4.81 -8.90 12.72
C SER A 41 -4.14 -7.99 11.71
N TYR A 42 -3.86 -8.54 10.52
CA TYR A 42 -3.31 -7.88 9.32
C TYR A 42 -4.03 -6.55 8.95
N GLU A 43 -5.15 -6.24 9.62
CA GLU A 43 -5.74 -4.91 9.73
C GLU A 43 -4.72 -3.80 10.04
N ASP A 44 -3.71 -4.07 10.88
CA ASP A 44 -2.63 -3.12 11.20
C ASP A 44 -1.62 -2.91 10.06
N GLU A 45 -1.63 -3.70 9.00
CA GLU A 45 -0.80 -3.44 7.81
C GLU A 45 -1.39 -2.32 6.93
N TRP A 46 -2.64 -1.93 7.16
CA TRP A 46 -3.31 -0.87 6.42
C TRP A 46 -3.09 0.50 7.08
N GLY A 47 -2.76 1.49 6.26
CA GLY A 47 -2.55 2.87 6.69
C GLY A 47 -3.73 3.77 6.38
N ARG A 48 -4.42 3.54 5.26
CA ARG A 48 -5.56 4.35 4.81
C ARG A 48 -6.62 3.47 4.16
N LEU A 49 -7.86 3.60 4.64
CA LEU A 49 -9.03 2.88 4.14
C LEU A 49 -10.14 3.88 3.81
N HIS A 50 -10.86 3.64 2.71
CA HIS A 50 -12.02 4.42 2.28
C HIS A 50 -12.99 3.48 1.59
N ASP A 51 -14.26 3.43 2.01
CA ASP A 51 -15.30 2.56 1.42
C ASP A 51 -14.88 1.09 1.20
N VAL A 52 -13.98 0.59 2.05
CA VAL A 52 -13.47 -0.79 2.10
C VAL A 52 -13.42 -1.25 3.56
N ARG A 53 -13.82 -2.49 3.82
CA ARG A 53 -13.61 -3.19 5.09
C ARG A 53 -12.50 -4.21 4.97
N VAL A 54 -11.65 -4.28 6.00
CA VAL A 54 -10.69 -5.36 6.22
C VAL A 54 -11.31 -6.41 7.14
N CYS A 55 -11.08 -7.68 6.86
CA CYS A 55 -11.43 -8.83 7.69
C CYS A 55 -10.25 -9.81 7.66
N GLY A 56 -9.21 -9.57 8.48
CA GLY A 56 -7.93 -10.27 8.36
C GLY A 56 -7.26 -9.96 7.02
N THR A 57 -7.03 -10.98 6.18
CA THR A 57 -6.44 -10.80 4.82
C THR A 57 -7.47 -10.46 3.73
N LEU A 58 -8.78 -10.45 4.06
CA LEU A 58 -9.84 -10.16 3.09
C LEU A 58 -10.18 -8.67 3.09
N LEU A 59 -10.21 -8.05 1.91
CA LEU A 59 -10.81 -6.75 1.66
C LEU A 59 -12.17 -6.91 1.00
N GLU A 60 -13.15 -6.13 1.45
CA GLU A 60 -14.51 -6.09 0.89
C GLU A 60 -14.91 -4.65 0.55
N TYR A 61 -15.40 -4.42 -0.67
CA TYR A 61 -15.93 -3.12 -1.07
C TYR A 61 -17.26 -2.80 -0.37
N LEU A 62 -17.36 -1.60 0.19
CA LEU A 62 -18.55 -1.08 0.89
C LEU A 62 -19.15 0.19 0.25
N GLY A 63 -18.54 0.71 -0.82
CA GLY A 63 -19.01 1.92 -1.50
C GLY A 63 -20.27 1.71 -2.34
N LYS A 64 -20.73 2.77 -3.00
CA LYS A 64 -22.00 2.79 -3.74
C LYS A 64 -21.91 2.29 -5.19
N GLY A 65 -20.73 2.34 -5.80
CA GLY A 65 -20.45 1.91 -7.17
C GLY A 65 -21.26 2.60 -8.28
N LYS A 66 -21.75 3.83 -8.05
CA LYS A 66 -22.63 4.55 -8.99
C LYS A 66 -21.86 5.48 -9.93
N SER A 67 -20.82 6.14 -9.42
CA SER A 67 -19.98 7.08 -10.14
C SER A 67 -18.50 6.72 -10.01
N ILE A 68 -17.67 7.20 -10.94
CA ILE A 68 -16.20 7.00 -10.94
C ILE A 68 -15.48 7.58 -9.70
N VAL A 69 -16.19 8.32 -8.85
CA VAL A 69 -15.68 8.85 -7.56
C VAL A 69 -16.08 8.00 -6.35
N ASP A 70 -16.94 7.00 -6.50
CA ASP A 70 -17.34 6.06 -5.42
C ASP A 70 -16.26 4.99 -5.15
N VAL A 71 -14.98 5.27 -5.47
CA VAL A 71 -13.89 4.29 -5.34
C VAL A 71 -13.62 4.00 -3.87
N GLY A 72 -13.60 2.72 -3.54
CA GLY A 72 -13.07 2.20 -2.31
C GLY A 72 -11.56 2.01 -2.45
N LEU A 73 -10.80 2.60 -1.54
CA LEU A 73 -9.34 2.55 -1.51
C LEU A 73 -8.86 1.81 -0.26
N ALA A 74 -7.91 0.90 -0.45
CA ALA A 74 -7.08 0.37 0.63
C ALA A 74 -5.60 0.62 0.30
N GLN A 75 -4.88 1.34 1.16
CA GLN A 75 -3.46 1.61 1.03
C GLN A 75 -2.71 1.11 2.26
N ALA A 76 -1.64 0.35 2.05
CA ALA A 76 -0.80 -0.17 3.11
C ALA A 76 -0.10 0.94 3.90
N ARG A 77 0.28 0.63 5.13
CA ARG A 77 0.91 1.55 6.10
C ARG A 77 2.34 1.89 5.74
N HIS A 78 3.04 0.99 5.05
CA HIS A 78 4.46 1.10 4.70
C HIS A 78 4.67 1.05 3.17
N PRO A 79 5.69 1.74 2.64
CA PRO A 79 6.06 1.61 1.25
C PRO A 79 6.76 0.27 0.98
N LEU A 80 6.76 -0.16 -0.29
CA LEU A 80 7.66 -1.23 -0.72
C LEU A 80 9.13 -0.79 -0.56
N SER A 81 9.96 -1.70 -0.07
CA SER A 81 11.39 -1.51 0.20
C SER A 81 12.20 -2.64 -0.43
N THR A 82 13.52 -2.54 -0.43
CA THR A 82 14.41 -3.61 -0.96
C THR A 82 14.27 -4.95 -0.22
N ARG A 83 13.63 -4.97 0.97
CA ARG A 83 13.35 -6.18 1.76
C ARG A 83 11.94 -6.75 1.52
N SER A 84 10.97 -5.88 1.25
CA SER A 84 9.59 -6.25 0.92
C SER A 84 9.16 -5.48 -0.32
N HIS A 85 9.39 -6.08 -1.48
CA HIS A 85 9.37 -5.39 -2.78
C HIS A 85 8.27 -5.90 -3.74
N TYR A 86 7.40 -6.78 -3.27
CA TYR A 86 6.35 -7.45 -4.05
C TYR A 86 5.17 -7.80 -3.15
N PHE A 87 3.94 -7.75 -3.68
CA PHE A 87 2.72 -8.15 -2.99
C PHE A 87 1.70 -8.75 -3.97
N GLU A 88 0.79 -9.59 -3.47
CA GLU A 88 -0.21 -10.34 -4.25
C GLU A 88 -1.64 -10.11 -3.77
N VAL A 89 -2.59 -10.23 -4.71
CA VAL A 89 -4.03 -10.05 -4.52
C VAL A 89 -4.80 -11.09 -5.31
N GLU A 90 -5.51 -11.98 -4.61
CA GLU A 90 -6.43 -12.98 -5.17
C GLU A 90 -7.84 -12.39 -5.33
N ILE A 91 -8.43 -12.49 -6.52
CA ILE A 91 -9.83 -12.07 -6.75
C ILE A 91 -10.78 -13.13 -6.18
N VAL A 92 -11.26 -12.91 -4.95
CA VAL A 92 -12.20 -13.81 -4.26
C VAL A 92 -13.61 -13.66 -4.84
N ASP A 93 -14.04 -12.42 -5.11
CA ASP A 93 -15.28 -12.13 -5.82
C ASP A 93 -15.12 -10.88 -6.71
N PRO A 94 -15.39 -10.97 -8.03
CA PRO A 94 -15.29 -9.84 -8.94
C PRO A 94 -16.46 -8.84 -8.82
N GLY A 95 -17.47 -9.12 -7.99
CA GLY A 95 -18.68 -8.29 -7.93
C GLY A 95 -19.40 -8.21 -9.27
N GLU A 96 -20.10 -7.10 -9.53
CA GLU A 96 -20.88 -6.93 -10.77
C GLU A 96 -20.01 -6.61 -12.00
N LYS A 97 -18.88 -5.91 -11.83
CA LYS A 97 -18.08 -5.34 -12.95
C LYS A 97 -16.58 -5.69 -12.95
N CYS A 98 -16.03 -6.20 -11.85
CA CYS A 98 -14.59 -6.49 -11.70
C CYS A 98 -13.66 -5.28 -11.83
N TYR A 99 -14.12 -4.09 -11.43
CA TYR A 99 -13.34 -2.85 -11.32
C TYR A 99 -12.38 -2.93 -10.11
N ILE A 100 -11.50 -3.91 -10.15
CA ILE A 100 -10.46 -4.18 -9.15
C ILE A 100 -9.14 -3.72 -9.75
N ALA A 101 -8.45 -2.81 -9.06
CA ALA A 101 -7.16 -2.26 -9.49
C ALA A 101 -6.08 -2.59 -8.46
N LEU A 102 -4.95 -3.11 -8.94
CA LEU A 102 -3.76 -3.41 -8.15
C LEU A 102 -2.62 -2.46 -8.54
N GLY A 103 -2.00 -1.79 -7.58
CA GLY A 103 -0.84 -0.96 -7.92
C GLY A 103 -0.11 -0.31 -6.75
N LEU A 104 0.63 0.72 -7.11
CA LEU A 104 1.47 1.50 -6.21
C LEU A 104 1.11 2.97 -6.31
N ALA A 105 1.07 3.67 -5.18
CA ALA A 105 0.78 5.09 -5.13
C ALA A 105 1.58 5.83 -4.05
N ARG A 106 1.66 7.16 -4.18
CA ARG A 106 2.19 8.06 -3.15
C ARG A 106 1.39 7.99 -1.84
N LYS A 107 2.02 8.37 -0.72
CA LYS A 107 1.46 8.27 0.64
C LYS A 107 0.10 8.98 0.84
N ASP A 108 -0.11 10.08 0.12
CA ASP A 108 -1.27 10.98 0.22
C ASP A 108 -2.28 10.78 -0.94
N TYR A 109 -2.22 9.66 -1.67
CA TYR A 109 -3.04 9.39 -2.85
C TYR A 109 -4.55 9.67 -2.63
N PRO A 110 -5.28 10.31 -3.57
CA PRO A 110 -6.70 10.63 -3.40
C PRO A 110 -7.54 9.37 -3.15
N LYS A 111 -8.32 9.41 -2.05
CA LYS A 111 -9.09 8.25 -1.54
C LYS A 111 -10.28 7.83 -2.41
N ASN A 112 -10.70 8.70 -3.32
CA ASN A 112 -11.88 8.59 -4.18
C ASN A 112 -11.51 8.31 -5.65
N ARG A 113 -10.29 7.83 -5.93
CA ARG A 113 -9.84 7.46 -7.29
C ARG A 113 -9.13 6.10 -7.27
N HIS A 114 -9.24 5.35 -8.36
CA HIS A 114 -8.47 4.11 -8.50
C HIS A 114 -6.96 4.41 -8.55
N PRO A 115 -6.11 3.50 -8.04
CA PRO A 115 -4.69 3.50 -8.34
C PRO A 115 -4.42 3.64 -9.85
N GLY A 116 -3.41 4.44 -10.21
CA GLY A 116 -3.03 4.73 -11.59
C GLY A 116 -3.72 5.95 -12.21
N TRP A 117 -4.86 6.42 -11.69
CA TRP A 117 -5.64 7.53 -12.26
C TRP A 117 -5.14 8.94 -11.94
N SER A 118 -4.32 9.11 -10.90
CA SER A 118 -3.74 10.39 -10.49
C SER A 118 -2.22 10.28 -10.34
N ARG A 119 -1.53 11.43 -10.49
CA ARG A 119 -0.06 11.54 -10.47
C ARG A 119 0.58 10.85 -9.25
N GLY A 120 1.78 10.31 -9.44
CA GLY A 120 2.49 9.54 -8.41
C GLY A 120 1.87 8.17 -8.12
N SER A 121 1.21 7.55 -9.11
CA SER A 121 0.70 6.18 -9.01
C SER A 121 0.75 5.41 -10.33
N VAL A 122 0.91 4.08 -10.24
CA VAL A 122 0.90 3.14 -11.36
C VAL A 122 0.17 1.87 -10.98
N ALA A 123 -0.75 1.39 -11.82
CA ALA A 123 -1.62 0.26 -11.49
C ALA A 123 -2.10 -0.52 -12.71
N TYR A 124 -2.37 -1.80 -12.49
CA TYR A 124 -2.94 -2.75 -13.44
C TYR A 124 -4.39 -3.05 -13.04
N HIS A 125 -5.31 -2.92 -13.99
CA HIS A 125 -6.76 -3.02 -13.76
C HIS A 125 -7.30 -4.35 -14.28
N ALA A 126 -8.10 -5.04 -13.47
CA ALA A 126 -8.58 -6.40 -13.74
C ALA A 126 -9.64 -6.46 -14.84
N ASP A 127 -10.50 -5.46 -14.92
CA ASP A 127 -11.66 -5.41 -15.81
C ASP A 127 -11.31 -5.24 -17.28
N ASP A 128 -10.23 -4.53 -17.63
CA ASP A 128 -9.82 -4.28 -19.01
C ASP A 128 -8.40 -4.76 -19.35
N GLY A 129 -7.59 -5.10 -18.34
CA GLY A 129 -6.22 -5.57 -18.50
C GLY A 129 -5.20 -4.46 -18.79
N LYS A 130 -5.57 -3.18 -18.66
CA LYS A 130 -4.68 -2.05 -18.96
C LYS A 130 -3.79 -1.65 -17.79
N ILE A 131 -2.74 -0.91 -18.12
CA ILE A 131 -1.92 -0.18 -17.15
C ILE A 131 -2.32 1.30 -17.15
N PHE A 132 -2.55 1.85 -15.97
CA PHE A 132 -2.80 3.27 -15.74
C PHE A 132 -1.60 3.86 -14.98
N HIS A 133 -1.11 5.02 -15.40
CA HIS A 133 0.06 5.68 -14.83
C HIS A 133 -0.15 7.19 -14.79
N GLY A 134 -0.45 7.73 -13.61
CA GLY A 134 -0.69 9.16 -13.40
C GLY A 134 -1.91 9.76 -14.08
N SER A 135 -2.76 8.96 -14.74
CA SER A 135 -3.77 9.41 -15.70
C SER A 135 -5.00 8.50 -15.73
N GLY A 136 -6.18 9.09 -15.94
CA GLY A 136 -7.43 8.36 -16.15
C GLY A 136 -7.54 7.61 -17.49
N VAL A 137 -6.51 7.70 -18.35
CA VAL A 137 -6.41 6.95 -19.61
C VAL A 137 -5.36 5.85 -19.47
N GLY A 138 -5.78 4.60 -19.67
CA GLY A 138 -4.91 3.42 -19.57
C GLY A 138 -4.41 2.89 -20.91
N ASP A 139 -3.20 2.34 -20.91
CA ASP A 139 -2.54 1.70 -22.07
C ASP A 139 -2.82 0.18 -22.10
N PRO A 140 -2.95 -0.46 -23.28
CA PRO A 140 -2.95 -1.93 -23.39
C PRO A 140 -1.68 -2.54 -22.77
N PHE A 141 -1.83 -3.55 -21.91
CA PHE A 141 -0.71 -4.06 -21.12
C PHE A 141 -0.75 -5.57 -20.89
N GLY A 142 -1.81 -6.07 -20.25
CA GLY A 142 -2.00 -7.47 -19.90
C GLY A 142 -3.36 -8.02 -20.35
N PRO A 143 -3.64 -9.29 -20.04
CA PRO A 143 -4.99 -9.86 -20.18
C PRO A 143 -5.93 -9.30 -19.10
N ARG A 144 -7.24 -9.56 -19.20
CA ARG A 144 -8.20 -9.34 -18.10
C ARG A 144 -8.04 -10.39 -16.99
N CYS A 145 -8.32 -10.04 -15.74
CA CYS A 145 -8.35 -10.97 -14.60
C CYS A 145 -9.79 -11.30 -14.16
N TYR A 146 -9.95 -12.45 -13.51
CA TYR A 146 -11.24 -13.02 -13.11
C TYR A 146 -11.15 -13.67 -11.72
N LYS A 147 -12.29 -14.15 -11.19
CA LYS A 147 -12.36 -14.89 -9.92
C LYS A 147 -11.33 -16.03 -9.87
N GLY A 148 -10.52 -16.06 -8.82
CA GLY A 148 -9.44 -17.02 -8.60
C GLY A 148 -8.12 -16.72 -9.32
N ASP A 149 -8.03 -15.64 -10.11
CA ASP A 149 -6.72 -15.13 -10.53
C ASP A 149 -6.02 -14.42 -9.36
N ILE A 150 -4.72 -14.62 -9.28
CA ILE A 150 -3.81 -13.90 -8.38
C ILE A 150 -3.09 -12.83 -9.22
N MET A 151 -3.33 -11.56 -8.91
CA MET A 151 -2.61 -10.42 -9.46
C MET A 151 -1.46 -10.07 -8.52
N GLY A 152 -0.26 -9.78 -9.04
CA GLY A 152 0.86 -9.31 -8.22
C GLY A 152 1.48 -8.04 -8.76
N CYS A 153 2.10 -7.26 -7.87
CA CYS A 153 2.77 -6.00 -8.19
C CYS A 153 4.04 -5.84 -7.34
N GLY A 154 5.14 -5.41 -7.95
CA GLY A 154 6.39 -5.18 -7.24
C GLY A 154 7.35 -4.25 -7.95
N ILE A 155 8.48 -3.97 -7.30
CA ILE A 155 9.50 -3.03 -7.76
C ILE A 155 10.83 -3.75 -7.95
N MET A 156 11.41 -3.64 -9.15
CA MET A 156 12.81 -4.02 -9.38
C MET A 156 13.70 -2.84 -8.99
N PHE A 157 14.18 -2.86 -7.75
CA PHE A 157 15.12 -1.84 -7.25
C PHE A 157 16.51 -2.00 -7.89
N PRO A 158 17.16 -0.90 -8.34
CA PRO A 158 18.58 -0.88 -8.66
C PRO A 158 19.46 -1.35 -7.49
N ARG A 159 20.66 -1.88 -7.77
CA ARG A 159 21.57 -2.41 -6.72
C ARG A 159 22.09 -1.33 -5.77
N ASP A 160 22.13 -0.11 -6.26
CA ASP A 160 22.57 1.13 -5.63
C ASP A 160 21.39 1.96 -5.09
N TYR A 161 20.18 1.38 -5.06
CA TYR A 161 19.00 2.05 -4.55
C TYR A 161 19.05 2.22 -3.02
N ILE A 162 19.14 3.47 -2.58
CA ILE A 162 19.08 3.88 -1.17
C ILE A 162 17.76 4.61 -0.97
N LEU A 163 16.94 4.15 -0.01
CA LEU A 163 15.75 4.88 0.45
C LEU A 163 16.20 5.98 1.43
N ASP A 164 15.76 7.22 1.22
CA ASP A 164 16.11 8.37 2.07
C ASP A 164 15.46 8.32 3.48
N SER A 165 14.87 7.17 3.85
CA SER A 165 14.10 6.92 5.07
C SER A 165 14.56 5.68 5.86
N GLU A 166 15.58 4.93 5.41
CA GLU A 166 16.16 3.78 6.15
C GLU A 166 17.10 4.25 7.29
N GLY A 167 16.74 5.35 7.98
CA GLY A 167 17.67 6.14 8.78
C GLY A 167 17.14 6.63 10.13
N ASP A 168 16.18 5.93 10.74
CA ASP A 168 15.75 6.20 12.13
C ASP A 168 15.05 4.99 12.80
N SER A 169 15.68 3.81 12.77
CA SER A 169 15.27 2.64 13.56
C SER A 169 16.45 1.75 13.94
N ASP A 170 17.33 2.30 14.79
CA ASP A 170 18.26 1.53 15.62
C ASP A 170 18.11 1.96 17.09
N ASP A 171 17.97 0.98 17.97
CA ASP A 171 17.86 1.13 19.42
C ASP A 171 19.26 1.01 20.04
N SER A 172 20.06 2.10 20.01
CA SER A 172 21.28 2.17 20.82
C SER A 172 21.85 3.56 21.10
N CYS A 173 22.01 3.81 22.40
CA CYS A 173 22.94 4.71 23.10
C CYS A 173 23.69 5.82 22.33
N ASP A 174 23.28 7.06 22.60
CA ASP A 174 24.12 8.19 23.01
C ASP A 174 25.59 8.24 22.53
N THR A 175 25.86 9.02 21.48
CA THR A 175 27.13 9.77 21.36
C THR A 175 26.91 11.07 20.57
N VAL A 176 26.94 12.21 21.27
CA VAL A 176 26.93 13.55 20.67
C VAL A 176 28.26 13.87 19.94
N ILE A 177 28.19 14.21 18.64
CA ILE A 177 29.27 14.93 17.94
C ILE A 177 28.69 16.15 17.22
N LEU A 178 29.12 17.33 17.67
CA LEU A 178 28.80 18.64 17.08
C LEU A 178 29.81 19.03 16.00
N SER A 179 29.36 19.67 14.90
CA SER A 179 29.97 20.85 14.25
C SER A 179 29.29 21.14 12.87
N PRO A 180 29.55 22.27 12.18
CA PRO A 180 29.03 23.56 12.63
C PRO A 180 28.35 24.42 11.53
N THR A 181 27.24 25.06 11.90
CA THR A 181 26.73 26.38 11.45
C THR A 181 26.95 26.88 10.00
N ALA A 182 25.85 27.21 9.33
CA ALA A 182 25.76 28.42 8.50
C ALA A 182 24.48 29.20 8.85
N ARG A 183 24.64 30.42 9.39
CA ARG A 183 23.55 31.33 9.77
C ARG A 183 23.22 32.23 8.57
N ALA A 184 21.97 32.22 8.10
CA ALA A 184 21.42 33.27 7.24
C ALA A 184 20.31 34.01 8.00
N VAL A 185 20.22 35.33 7.79
CA VAL A 185 19.49 36.23 8.70
C VAL A 185 18.10 36.58 8.17
N ARG A 186 17.15 36.66 9.11
CA ARG A 186 15.81 37.26 9.03
C ARG A 186 15.68 38.40 7.99
N ASN A 187 14.56 38.43 7.29
CA ASN A 187 13.87 39.67 6.96
C ASN A 187 12.36 39.48 7.07
N VAL A 188 11.78 40.05 8.13
CA VAL A 188 10.32 40.17 8.32
C VAL A 188 9.90 41.54 7.81
N ARG A 189 8.81 41.62 7.04
CA ARG A 189 8.12 42.88 6.72
C ARG A 189 6.63 42.72 6.98
N ASN A 190 6.17 43.25 8.11
CA ASN A 190 4.76 43.56 8.32
C ASN A 190 4.44 44.90 7.65
N VAL A 191 3.27 45.02 7.03
CA VAL A 191 2.65 46.30 6.69
C VAL A 191 1.15 46.23 7.03
N MET A 192 0.64 47.28 7.69
CA MET A 192 -0.75 47.50 8.10
C MET A 192 -0.97 49.03 8.09
N TYR A 193 -2.16 49.61 7.96
CA TYR A 193 -3.55 49.15 7.80
C TYR A 193 -4.28 50.22 6.94
N LEU A 194 -5.46 49.93 6.37
CA LEU A 194 -6.64 50.82 6.45
C LEU A 194 -7.91 50.20 5.81
N HIS A 195 -9.08 50.54 6.37
CA HIS A 195 -10.41 50.08 5.97
C HIS A 195 -11.04 50.96 4.86
N GLN A 196 -12.06 50.46 4.15
CA GLN A 196 -13.45 50.94 4.30
C GLN A 196 -14.47 49.94 3.66
N GLU A 197 -15.72 50.00 4.12
CA GLU A 197 -16.87 49.17 3.70
C GLU A 197 -17.51 49.63 2.38
N GLY A 198 -18.21 48.73 1.69
CA GLY A 198 -19.05 49.01 0.52
C GLY A 198 -19.78 47.73 0.06
N GLU A 199 -21.10 47.83 -0.14
CA GLU A 199 -22.01 46.74 -0.50
C GLU A 199 -22.11 46.56 -2.02
N GLU A 200 -22.33 45.34 -2.52
CA GLU A 200 -23.40 44.91 -3.45
C GLU A 200 -23.10 43.52 -4.07
N GLU A 201 -24.13 42.89 -4.63
CA GLU A 201 -24.20 41.47 -5.03
C GLU A 201 -23.67 41.23 -6.46
N GLU A 202 -23.06 40.07 -6.71
CA GLU A 202 -23.29 39.27 -7.94
C GLU A 202 -22.74 37.83 -7.74
N GLU A 203 -23.53 36.82 -8.10
CA GLU A 203 -23.13 35.40 -8.05
C GLU A 203 -22.42 35.02 -9.36
N GLU A 204 -21.09 34.90 -9.33
CA GLU A 204 -20.33 34.27 -10.43
C GLU A 204 -20.00 32.82 -10.07
N GLU A 205 -20.35 31.89 -10.97
CA GLU A 205 -20.00 30.47 -10.87
C GLU A 205 -18.49 30.32 -11.13
N GLU A 206 -17.68 30.18 -10.08
CA GLU A 206 -16.26 29.84 -10.22
C GLU A 206 -16.12 28.42 -10.81
N GLU A 207 -15.91 28.34 -12.13
CA GLU A 207 -15.32 27.16 -12.75
C GLU A 207 -13.92 26.97 -12.14
N GLU A 208 -13.73 25.95 -11.29
CA GLU A 208 -12.40 25.57 -10.79
C GLU A 208 -11.55 25.06 -11.96
N GLU A 209 -10.88 25.99 -12.65
CA GLU A 209 -9.82 25.75 -13.60
C GLU A 209 -8.67 25.06 -12.84
N ASP A 210 -8.65 23.73 -12.93
CA ASP A 210 -7.71 22.82 -12.25
C ASP A 210 -6.27 23.25 -12.54
N GLY A 211 -5.74 24.10 -11.65
CA GLY A 211 -4.49 24.80 -11.87
C GLY A 211 -3.36 23.79 -11.99
N GLU A 212 -2.82 23.65 -13.20
CA GLU A 212 -1.63 22.84 -13.42
C GLU A 212 -0.45 23.46 -12.67
N GLU A 213 -0.30 23.10 -11.39
CA GLU A 213 0.93 23.32 -10.65
C GLU A 213 2.04 22.60 -11.41
N ILE A 214 2.84 23.40 -12.14
CA ILE A 214 4.07 22.97 -12.77
C ILE A 214 5.09 22.75 -11.65
N GLU A 215 4.88 21.68 -10.88
CA GLU A 215 5.92 21.07 -10.06
C GLU A 215 7.11 20.82 -10.99
N GLN A 216 8.24 21.46 -10.67
CA GLN A 216 9.48 21.26 -11.42
C GLN A 216 9.80 19.77 -11.47
N GLU A 217 10.28 19.27 -12.62
CA GLU A 217 10.70 17.88 -12.77
C GLU A 217 11.86 17.58 -11.80
N HIS A 218 11.51 17.19 -10.57
CA HIS A 218 12.46 16.63 -9.64
C HIS A 218 13.07 15.39 -10.30
N GLU A 219 14.40 15.32 -10.33
CA GLU A 219 15.17 14.19 -10.86
C GLU A 219 15.08 12.99 -9.91
N GLY A 220 13.85 12.51 -9.72
CA GLY A 220 13.50 11.49 -8.75
C GLY A 220 14.03 10.11 -9.14
N LYS A 221 14.30 9.29 -8.13
CA LYS A 221 14.83 7.93 -8.30
C LYS A 221 13.89 7.13 -9.20
N LYS A 222 14.41 6.60 -10.30
CA LYS A 222 13.66 5.78 -11.26
C LYS A 222 13.75 4.31 -10.88
N VAL A 223 12.62 3.61 -10.95
CA VAL A 223 12.52 2.17 -10.70
C VAL A 223 11.65 1.52 -11.77
N VAL A 224 11.79 0.20 -11.93
CA VAL A 224 10.93 -0.57 -12.83
C VAL A 224 9.87 -1.27 -11.99
N VAL A 225 8.61 -0.86 -12.14
CA VAL A 225 7.47 -1.56 -11.55
C VAL A 225 7.10 -2.73 -12.47
N PHE A 226 6.85 -3.90 -11.90
CA PHE A 226 6.42 -5.08 -12.63
C PHE A 226 5.11 -5.62 -12.07
N PHE A 227 4.38 -6.33 -12.93
CA PHE A 227 3.10 -6.94 -12.58
C PHE A 227 3.09 -8.39 -12.99
N THR A 228 2.41 -9.22 -12.21
CA THR A 228 2.22 -10.64 -12.46
C THR A 228 0.73 -11.00 -12.54
N ARG A 229 0.46 -12.14 -13.18
CA ARG A 229 -0.78 -12.89 -13.04
C ARG A 229 -0.44 -14.35 -12.83
N ASN A 230 -0.98 -14.96 -11.79
CA ASN A 230 -0.77 -16.36 -11.41
C ASN A 230 0.74 -16.72 -11.37
N GLY A 231 1.52 -15.90 -10.68
CA GLY A 231 2.98 -16.02 -10.54
C GLY A 231 3.82 -15.69 -11.78
N LYS A 232 3.21 -15.37 -12.94
CA LYS A 232 3.93 -15.04 -14.18
C LYS A 232 3.92 -13.54 -14.45
N ILE A 233 5.10 -12.94 -14.69
CA ILE A 233 5.22 -11.54 -15.12
C ILE A 233 4.45 -11.33 -16.44
N ILE A 234 3.53 -10.37 -16.44
CA ILE A 234 2.75 -9.96 -17.62
C ILE A 234 3.33 -8.71 -18.30
N GLY A 235 4.02 -7.84 -17.55
CA GLY A 235 4.60 -6.61 -18.08
C GLY A 235 5.37 -5.82 -17.04
N LYS A 236 5.98 -4.71 -17.49
CA LYS A 236 6.77 -3.77 -16.69
C LYS A 236 6.51 -2.34 -17.13
N LYS A 237 6.66 -1.37 -16.24
CA LYS A 237 6.54 0.08 -16.50
C LYS A 237 7.61 0.82 -15.69
N ASP A 238 8.34 1.73 -16.32
CA ASP A 238 9.24 2.64 -15.61
C ASP A 238 8.42 3.67 -14.83
N ALA A 239 8.82 3.95 -13.59
CA ALA A 239 8.18 4.93 -12.72
C ALA A 239 9.20 5.75 -11.94
N VAL A 240 8.87 7.01 -11.66
CA VAL A 240 9.61 7.87 -10.73
C VAL A 240 9.04 7.64 -9.33
N VAL A 241 9.89 7.33 -8.36
CA VAL A 241 9.48 7.08 -6.97
C VAL A 241 9.04 8.39 -6.30
N PRO A 242 7.81 8.48 -5.75
CA PRO A 242 7.35 9.65 -5.00
C PRO A 242 8.15 9.86 -3.71
N SER A 243 8.09 11.07 -3.15
CA SER A 243 8.59 11.33 -1.79
C SER A 243 7.91 10.38 -0.78
N GLY A 244 8.71 9.75 0.07
CA GLY A 244 8.25 8.72 1.01
C GLY A 244 8.02 7.33 0.41
N GLY A 245 8.24 7.13 -0.90
CA GLY A 245 8.17 5.83 -1.56
C GLY A 245 6.82 5.48 -2.18
N PHE A 246 6.72 4.25 -2.69
CA PHE A 246 5.54 3.69 -3.33
C PHE A 246 4.84 2.71 -2.37
N PHE A 247 3.57 2.97 -2.06
CA PHE A 247 2.77 2.19 -1.13
C PHE A 247 1.87 1.19 -1.89
N PRO A 248 1.82 -0.09 -1.50
CA PRO A 248 0.81 -1.05 -1.97
C PRO A 248 -0.59 -0.44 -1.85
N THR A 249 -1.30 -0.36 -2.98
CA THR A 249 -2.60 0.30 -3.05
C THR A 249 -3.55 -0.50 -3.93
N ILE A 250 -4.74 -0.76 -3.39
CA ILE A 250 -5.83 -1.50 -4.04
C ILE A 250 -7.03 -0.57 -4.17
N GLY A 251 -7.68 -0.59 -5.33
CA GLY A 251 -8.94 0.10 -5.57
C GLY A 251 -10.05 -0.88 -5.97
N MET A 252 -11.26 -0.64 -5.48
CA MET A 252 -12.51 -1.35 -5.81
C MET A 252 -13.62 -0.34 -6.09
N LEU A 253 -14.59 -0.66 -6.95
CA LEU A 253 -15.65 0.27 -7.40
C LEU A 253 -16.98 -0.41 -7.74
N SER A 254 -17.07 -1.75 -7.69
CA SER A 254 -18.32 -2.46 -7.97
C SER A 254 -18.85 -3.21 -6.75
N CYS A 255 -20.17 -3.14 -6.55
CA CYS A 255 -20.86 -3.87 -5.51
C CYS A 255 -20.50 -5.36 -5.52
N GLY A 256 -20.17 -5.89 -4.34
CA GLY A 256 -19.80 -7.30 -4.16
C GLY A 256 -18.33 -7.63 -4.40
N GLU A 257 -17.49 -6.69 -4.82
CA GLU A 257 -16.05 -6.92 -4.98
C GLU A 257 -15.37 -7.30 -3.66
N LYS A 258 -14.59 -8.39 -3.72
CA LYS A 258 -13.80 -8.92 -2.61
C LYS A 258 -12.47 -9.46 -3.12
N VAL A 259 -11.41 -9.12 -2.41
CA VAL A 259 -10.07 -9.64 -2.70
C VAL A 259 -9.38 -10.12 -1.44
N LYS A 260 -8.53 -11.13 -1.55
CA LYS A 260 -7.62 -11.53 -0.47
C LYS A 260 -6.23 -11.01 -0.79
N VAL A 261 -5.57 -10.39 0.18
CA VAL A 261 -4.27 -9.73 0.01
C VAL A 261 -3.20 -10.51 0.76
N ASP A 262 -2.02 -10.61 0.16
CA ASP A 262 -0.78 -11.01 0.80
C ASP A 262 0.25 -9.88 0.56
N LEU A 263 0.60 -9.14 1.61
CA LEU A 263 1.59 -8.06 1.55
C LEU A 263 3.04 -8.57 1.66
N HIS A 264 3.23 -9.83 2.05
CA HIS A 264 4.53 -10.45 2.31
C HIS A 264 4.66 -11.87 1.71
N PRO A 265 4.34 -12.07 0.41
CA PRO A 265 4.38 -13.38 -0.23
C PRO A 265 5.80 -13.94 -0.30
N LEU A 266 5.95 -15.23 0.05
CA LEU A 266 7.25 -15.94 0.04
C LEU A 266 7.86 -16.13 -1.38
N SER A 267 7.14 -15.73 -2.42
CA SER A 267 7.50 -15.87 -3.84
C SER A 267 8.10 -14.60 -4.47
N GLY A 268 8.28 -13.52 -3.70
CA GLY A 268 8.82 -12.22 -4.15
C GLY A 268 10.32 -12.21 -4.43
#